data_AF-A0AA90YS68-F1
#
_entry.id   AF-A0AA90YS68-F1
#
_cell.length_a   1.000
_cell.length_b   1.000
_cell.length_c   1.000
_cell.angle_alpha   90.00
_cell.angle_beta   90.00
_cell.angle_gamma   90.00
#
_symmetry.space_group_name_H-M   'P 1'
#
loop_
_entity.id
_entity.type
_entity.pdbx_description
1 polymer ?
#
loop_
_entity_poly.entity_id
_entity_poly.type
_entity_poly.pdbx_seq_one_letter_code
_entity_poly.pdbx_strand_id
1 'polypeptide(L)'
;MKAPRFKTLLLFPVVAIVTTACIPTPEELETTPVKVQTPKGVVTCQLYRHDRVTWDRAIDFPASKMSVPEADAYCRQEGQRRLK
;
A
#
# COMPACT_ATOMS: atom_id res chain seq x y z
N MET A 1 51.32 -40.43 -22.71
CA MET A 1 50.96 -39.03 -23.04
C MET A 1 49.64 -38.70 -22.34
N LYS A 2 49.62 -37.76 -21.38
CA LYS A 2 48.42 -37.38 -20.59
C LYS A 2 47.67 -36.28 -21.33
N ALA A 3 46.44 -36.54 -21.77
CA ALA A 3 45.56 -35.51 -22.32
C ALA A 3 44.97 -34.64 -21.19
N PRO A 4 44.85 -33.32 -21.35
CA PRO A 4 44.21 -32.47 -20.34
C PRO A 4 42.69 -32.61 -20.46
N ARG A 5 42.02 -32.89 -19.34
CA ARG A 5 40.56 -32.86 -19.24
C ARG A 5 40.11 -31.39 -19.32
N PHE A 6 39.58 -30.98 -20.48
CA PHE A 6 38.85 -29.73 -20.63
C PHE A 6 37.62 -29.78 -19.72
N LYS A 7 37.60 -28.97 -18.65
CA LYS A 7 36.40 -28.75 -17.84
C LYS A 7 35.42 -27.93 -18.66
N THR A 8 34.42 -28.57 -19.24
CA THR A 8 33.27 -27.90 -19.85
C THR A 8 32.53 -27.12 -18.77
N LEU A 9 32.77 -25.80 -18.73
CA LEU A 9 32.02 -24.87 -17.90
C LEU A 9 30.64 -24.67 -18.55
N LEU A 10 29.63 -25.39 -18.05
CA LEU A 10 28.23 -25.21 -18.44
C LEU A 10 27.76 -23.80 -18.02
N LEU A 11 27.76 -22.87 -18.97
CA LEU A 11 27.08 -21.58 -18.86
C LEU A 11 25.57 -21.83 -18.95
N PHE A 12 24.90 -21.89 -17.81
CA PHE A 12 23.43 -21.81 -17.74
C PHE A 12 23.01 -20.38 -18.12
N PRO A 13 22.17 -20.17 -19.16
CA PRO A 13 21.61 -18.86 -19.41
C PRO A 13 20.57 -18.59 -18.34
N VAL A 14 20.87 -17.69 -17.40
CA VAL A 14 19.89 -17.14 -16.47
C VAL A 14 18.96 -16.24 -17.29
N VAL A 15 17.84 -16.78 -17.75
CA VAL A 15 16.77 -16.00 -18.37
C VAL A 15 16.06 -15.23 -17.26
N ALA A 16 16.47 -13.97 -17.05
CA ALA A 16 15.77 -13.05 -16.15
C ALA A 16 14.48 -12.59 -16.84
N ILE A 17 13.36 -13.22 -16.50
CA ILE A 17 12.03 -12.77 -16.93
C ILE A 17 11.71 -11.50 -16.14
N VAL A 18 11.92 -10.34 -16.74
CA VAL A 18 11.47 -9.05 -16.21
C VAL A 18 9.96 -8.94 -16.45
N THR A 19 9.16 -9.41 -15.50
CA THR A 19 7.72 -9.14 -15.52
C THR A 19 7.48 -7.69 -15.12
N THR A 20 7.14 -6.83 -16.07
CA THR A 20 6.62 -5.48 -15.78
C THR A 20 5.19 -5.63 -15.26
N ALA A 21 5.03 -5.91 -13.96
CA ALA A 21 3.71 -5.78 -13.33
C ALA A 21 3.29 -4.31 -13.41
N CYS A 22 2.13 -4.01 -13.99
CA CYS A 22 1.55 -2.68 -13.90
C CYS A 22 1.26 -2.40 -12.41
N ILE A 23 2.11 -1.57 -11.79
CA ILE A 23 1.88 -1.10 -10.43
C ILE A 23 0.85 0.03 -10.55
N PRO A 24 -0.36 -0.12 -10.00
CA PRO A 24 -1.36 0.93 -10.05
C PRO A 24 -0.86 2.19 -9.34
N THR A 25 -1.23 3.37 -9.84
CA THR A 25 -0.87 4.63 -9.17
C THR A 25 -1.68 4.76 -7.87
N PRO A 26 -1.21 5.54 -6.87
CA PRO A 26 -1.97 5.76 -5.64
C PRO A 26 -3.41 6.23 -5.90
N GLU A 27 -3.60 7.11 -6.87
CA GLU A 27 -4.91 7.68 -7.24
C GLU A 27 -5.87 6.60 -7.78
N GLU A 28 -5.35 5.60 -8.50
CA GLU A 28 -6.14 4.46 -8.98
C GLU A 28 -6.61 3.52 -7.84
N LEU A 29 -6.02 3.69 -6.65
CA LEU A 29 -6.37 2.93 -5.45
C LEU A 29 -7.23 3.73 -4.47
N GLU A 30 -7.44 5.02 -4.74
CA GLU A 30 -8.20 5.93 -3.88
C GLU A 30 -9.70 5.84 -4.16
N THR A 31 -10.48 5.90 -3.08
CA THR A 31 -11.95 6.06 -3.16
C THR A 31 -12.32 7.53 -2.97
N THR A 32 -13.59 7.88 -3.20
CA THR A 32 -14.07 9.22 -2.85
C THR A 32 -13.88 9.48 -1.35
N PRO A 33 -13.28 10.60 -0.94
CA PRO A 33 -13.08 10.92 0.47
C PRO A 33 -14.36 10.87 1.29
N VAL A 34 -14.25 10.40 2.53
CA VAL A 34 -15.39 10.21 3.43
C VAL A 34 -15.23 11.05 4.68
N LYS A 35 -16.33 11.61 5.18
CA LYS A 35 -16.34 12.35 6.45
C LYS A 35 -16.76 11.41 7.58
N VAL A 36 -15.90 11.27 8.57
CA VAL A 36 -16.11 10.47 9.78
C VAL A 36 -16.33 11.42 10.96
N GLN A 37 -17.46 11.25 11.64
CA GLN A 37 -17.77 12.02 12.84
C GLN A 37 -17.06 11.40 14.04
N THR A 38 -16.23 12.18 14.73
CA THR A 38 -15.52 11.74 15.95
C THR A 38 -15.84 12.66 17.13
N PRO A 39 -15.57 12.23 18.38
CA PRO A 39 -15.76 13.09 19.55
C PRO A 39 -14.95 14.41 19.51
N LYS A 40 -13.83 14.42 18.76
CA LYS A 40 -12.93 15.57 18.65
C LYS A 40 -13.18 16.42 17.41
N GLY A 41 -14.15 16.06 16.57
CA GLY A 41 -14.54 16.78 15.36
C GLY A 41 -14.66 15.86 14.14
N VAL A 42 -14.85 16.47 12.97
CA VAL A 42 -14.95 15.73 11.71
C VAL A 42 -13.54 15.40 11.20
N VAL A 43 -13.33 14.16 10.79
CA VAL A 43 -12.13 13.73 10.06
C VAL A 43 -12.54 13.42 8.62
N THR A 44 -11.86 14.03 7.65
CA THR A 44 -12.00 13.65 6.23
C THR A 44 -10.94 12.61 5.91
N CYS A 45 -11.37 11.41 5.55
CA CYS A 45 -10.53 10.26 5.30
C CYS A 45 -10.41 9.96 3.82
N GLN A 46 -9.17 9.76 3.35
CA GLN A 46 -8.88 9.07 2.12
C GLN A 46 -8.82 7.58 2.42
N LEU A 47 -9.80 6.82 1.92
CA LEU A 47 -9.79 5.37 2.00
C LEU A 47 -9.22 4.81 0.71
N TYR A 48 -8.37 3.80 0.83
CA TYR A 48 -7.85 3.03 -0.27
C TYR A 48 -8.71 1.77 -0.49
N ARG A 49 -8.39 1.00 -1.52
CA ARG A 49 -9.07 -0.26 -1.83
C ARG A 49 -9.24 -1.16 -0.61
N HIS A 50 -10.30 -1.96 -0.65
CA HIS A 50 -10.74 -2.84 0.43
C HIS A 50 -9.65 -3.77 1.00
N ASP A 51 -8.67 -4.18 0.20
CA ASP A 51 -7.55 -5.03 0.61
C ASP A 51 -6.37 -4.25 1.24
N ARG A 52 -6.44 -2.92 1.33
CA ARG A 52 -5.34 -2.04 1.77
C ARG A 52 -5.75 -1.01 2.83
N VAL A 53 -6.64 -1.37 3.74
CA VAL A 53 -7.09 -0.49 4.84
C VAL A 53 -5.94 0.08 5.69
N THR A 54 -4.79 -0.60 5.77
CA THR A 54 -3.61 -0.07 6.47
C THR A 54 -3.07 1.23 5.88
N TRP A 55 -3.46 1.56 4.64
CA TRP A 55 -3.08 2.78 3.94
C TRP A 55 -4.05 3.93 4.16
N ASP A 56 -5.23 3.66 4.73
CA ASP A 56 -6.26 4.69 4.98
C ASP A 56 -5.72 5.78 5.90
N ARG A 57 -5.92 7.03 5.48
CA ARG A 57 -5.30 8.21 6.09
C ARG A 57 -6.24 9.40 6.15
N ALA A 58 -6.02 10.27 7.12
CA ALA A 58 -6.68 11.56 7.18
C ALA A 58 -6.09 12.53 6.14
N ILE A 59 -6.96 13.23 5.43
CA ILE A 59 -6.59 14.35 4.54
C ILE A 59 -7.00 15.70 5.10
N ASP A 60 -7.94 15.72 6.05
CA ASP A 60 -8.30 16.89 6.84
C ASP A 60 -8.83 16.47 8.22
N PHE A 61 -8.46 17.20 9.28
CA PHE A 61 -8.88 16.94 10.65
C PHE A 61 -8.57 18.15 11.56
N PRO A 62 -9.24 18.29 12.71
CA PRO A 62 -8.96 19.38 13.65
C PRO A 62 -7.63 19.17 14.38
N ALA A 63 -6.54 19.68 13.80
CA ALA A 63 -5.18 19.54 14.32
C ALA A 63 -4.97 20.10 15.74
N SER A 64 -5.84 20.99 16.20
CA SER A 64 -5.83 21.50 17.59
C SER A 64 -6.42 20.53 18.60
N LYS A 65 -7.11 19.46 18.17
CA LYS A 65 -7.85 18.53 19.03
C LYS A 65 -7.35 17.09 18.96
N MET A 66 -6.71 16.70 17.86
CA MET A 66 -6.17 15.34 17.67
C MET A 66 -4.86 15.38 16.88
N SER A 67 -4.06 14.32 17.04
CA SER A 67 -2.83 14.11 16.29
C SER A 67 -3.09 13.40 14.95
N VAL A 68 -2.15 13.47 14.02
CA VAL A 68 -2.22 12.73 12.73
C VAL A 68 -2.45 11.22 12.98
N PRO A 69 -1.68 10.52 13.83
CA PRO A 69 -1.88 9.08 14.04
C PRO A 69 -3.25 8.73 14.62
N GLU A 70 -3.82 9.61 15.44
CA GLU A 70 -5.16 9.47 15.98
C GLU A 70 -6.22 9.63 14.89
N ALA A 71 -6.10 10.64 14.02
CA ALA A 71 -6.99 10.84 12.88
C ALA A 71 -6.92 9.66 11.89
N ASP A 72 -5.72 9.17 11.58
CA ASP A 72 -5.53 8.01 10.71
C ASP A 72 -6.15 6.74 11.30
N ALA A 73 -6.15 6.59 12.64
CA ALA A 73 -6.80 5.44 13.29
C ALA A 73 -8.30 5.42 13.03
N TYR A 74 -8.97 6.58 13.05
CA TYR A 74 -10.39 6.68 12.66
C TYR A 74 -10.61 6.32 11.19
N CYS A 75 -9.72 6.74 10.29
CA CYS A 75 -9.82 6.39 8.88
C CYS A 75 -9.67 4.89 8.64
N ARG A 76 -8.67 4.25 9.28
CA ARG A 76 -8.52 2.78 9.23
C ARG A 76 -9.72 2.06 9.82
N GLN A 77 -10.29 2.56 10.93
CA GLN A 77 -11.49 1.98 11.52
C GLN A 77 -12.68 2.04 10.56
N GLU A 78 -12.88 3.16 9.87
CA GLU A 78 -13.93 3.31 8.87
C GLU A 78 -13.70 2.39 7.67
N GLY A 79 -12.45 2.29 7.19
CA GLY A 79 -12.06 1.30 6.17
C GLY A 79 -12.44 -0.12 6.58
N GLN A 80 -12.04 -0.55 7.78
CA GLN A 80 -12.40 -1.86 8.33
C GLN A 80 -13.91 -2.06 8.45
N ARG A 81 -14.67 -1.02 8.85
CA ARG A 81 -16.13 -1.10 8.98
C ARG A 81 -16.80 -1.38 7.64
N ARG A 82 -16.29 -0.83 6.54
CA ARG A 82 -16.84 -1.02 5.18
C ARG A 82 -16.48 -2.36 4.54
N LEU A 83 -15.55 -3.11 5.13
CA LEU A 83 -15.23 -4.47 4.69
C LEU A 83 -16.21 -5.54 5.20
N LYS A 84 -16.95 -5.21 6.26
CA LYS A 84 -17.93 -6.12 6.88
C LYS A 84 -19.31 -5.91 6.26
#